data_AF-A0A3R9TL51-F1
#
_entry.id   AF-A0A3R9TL51-F1
#
_cell.length_a   1.000
_cell.length_b   1.000
_cell.length_c   1.000
_cell.angle_alpha   90.00
_cell.angle_beta   90.00
_cell.angle_gamma   90.00
#
_symmetry.space_group_name_H-M   'P 1'
#
loop_
_entity.id
_entity.type
_entity.pdbx_description
1 polymer ?
#
loop_
_entity_poly.entity_id
_entity_poly.type
_entity_poly.pdbx_seq_one_letter_code
_entity_poly.pdbx_strand_id
1 'polypeptide(L)'
;PAAANILASCWNDFVLKPSHAGLQDSNDYYLGNIQKDGSYSIVPRMAGGEVTPDGLIAIGQIAKKYNLYTKITGGQRVDMFGAQVHELPFIWEELNAAGFESGHAYGKSLRTVKSCVGSTWCRYGVDNSVGLAIELENRYKGLRSPHKLKMAVSGCTRECAEAQGKDVGVIATEKGWNLYVCGNGGMKPRHAELLASDLDKETLIRYIDRFFMFYIQTADRLQRTSVWRDNMEGGLDYLKSVIVDDSLGLAAELERRMEHIIGTYQDEWRTAVENPEVRKRFQTYINAGANEQADPHIQFTTERGQIRPLTEAERSEDRIPMVEA
;
A
#
# COMPACT_ATOMS: atom_id res chain seq x y z
N PRO A 1 4.14 8.35 -14.87
CA PRO A 1 4.24 7.58 -13.61
C PRO A 1 5.36 8.03 -12.64
N ALA A 2 6.64 8.06 -13.03
CA ALA A 2 7.71 8.45 -12.10
C ALA A 2 7.75 9.93 -11.76
N ALA A 3 7.70 10.82 -12.76
CA ALA A 3 7.54 12.25 -12.51
C ALA A 3 6.26 12.51 -11.70
N ALA A 4 5.16 11.80 -12.00
CA ALA A 4 3.92 11.88 -11.22
C ALA A 4 4.11 11.49 -9.75
N ASN A 5 4.78 10.37 -9.47
CA ASN A 5 5.02 9.91 -8.11
C ASN A 5 6.03 10.80 -7.37
N ILE A 6 7.10 11.26 -8.03
CA ILE A 6 8.10 12.17 -7.44
C ILE A 6 7.49 13.54 -7.15
N LEU A 7 6.72 14.12 -8.08
CA LEU A 7 6.01 15.38 -7.87
C LEU A 7 4.90 15.18 -6.80
N ALA A 8 4.17 14.07 -6.81
CA ALA A 8 3.21 13.75 -5.74
C ALA A 8 3.89 13.57 -4.37
N SER A 9 5.11 13.02 -4.31
CA SER A 9 5.91 12.96 -3.08
C SER A 9 6.41 14.34 -2.61
N CYS A 10 6.44 15.36 -3.49
CA CYS A 10 6.85 16.72 -3.12
C CYS A 10 5.72 17.56 -2.51
N TRP A 11 4.47 17.39 -2.97
CA TRP A 11 3.32 18.22 -2.54
C TRP A 11 2.16 17.43 -1.91
N ASN A 12 2.21 16.09 -1.93
CA ASN A 12 1.17 15.18 -1.44
C ASN A 12 -0.25 15.49 -1.96
N ASP A 13 -0.33 16.05 -3.15
CA ASP A 13 -1.57 16.47 -3.76
C ASP A 13 -2.43 15.29 -4.22
N PHE A 14 -3.76 15.48 -4.23
CA PHE A 14 -4.68 14.49 -4.79
C PHE A 14 -4.27 14.07 -6.21
N VAL A 15 -4.11 12.76 -6.42
CA VAL A 15 -3.60 12.22 -7.69
C VAL A 15 -4.53 12.46 -8.89
N LEU A 16 -5.83 12.65 -8.65
CA LEU A 16 -6.82 12.96 -9.70
C LEU A 16 -7.10 14.45 -9.88
N LYS A 17 -6.32 15.35 -9.24
CA LYS A 17 -6.32 16.77 -9.63
C LYS A 17 -6.05 16.89 -11.14
N PRO A 18 -6.71 17.80 -11.88
CA PRO A 18 -6.54 17.92 -13.33
C PRO A 18 -5.07 18.05 -13.79
N SER A 19 -4.23 18.72 -13.00
CA SER A 19 -2.79 18.85 -13.25
C SER A 19 -1.99 17.55 -13.13
N HIS A 20 -2.51 16.55 -12.40
CA HIS A 20 -1.79 15.32 -12.07
C HIS A 20 -2.37 14.07 -12.74
N ALA A 21 -3.68 14.06 -13.02
CA ALA A 21 -4.40 12.88 -13.49
C ALA A 21 -3.77 12.28 -14.77
N GLY A 22 -3.37 13.12 -15.73
CA GLY A 22 -2.75 12.66 -16.98
C GLY A 22 -1.34 12.06 -16.84
N LEU A 23 -0.72 12.17 -15.65
CA LEU A 23 0.61 11.64 -15.37
C LEU A 23 0.57 10.26 -14.70
N GLN A 24 -0.61 9.83 -14.22
CA GLN A 24 -0.83 8.57 -13.51
C GLN A 24 -0.82 7.37 -14.45
N ASP A 25 -0.46 6.20 -13.92
CA ASP A 25 -0.69 4.95 -14.63
C ASP A 25 -2.17 4.51 -14.49
N SER A 26 -2.56 3.44 -15.18
CA SER A 26 -3.94 2.95 -15.18
C SER A 26 -4.49 2.65 -13.78
N ASN A 27 -3.62 2.25 -12.84
CA ASN A 27 -4.04 1.90 -11.48
C ASN A 27 -4.32 3.14 -10.64
N ASP A 28 -3.40 4.10 -10.65
CA ASP A 28 -3.56 5.37 -9.94
C ASP A 28 -4.67 6.24 -10.57
N TYR A 29 -4.94 6.10 -11.87
CA TYR A 29 -6.02 6.83 -12.55
C TYR A 29 -7.43 6.40 -12.10
N TYR A 30 -7.60 5.13 -11.73
CA TYR A 30 -8.87 4.57 -11.23
C TYR A 30 -8.83 4.25 -9.74
N LEU A 31 -7.81 4.71 -9.01
CA LEU A 31 -7.61 4.44 -7.57
C LEU A 31 -7.81 2.95 -7.22
N GLY A 32 -7.44 2.05 -8.12
CA GLY A 32 -7.83 0.65 -8.08
C GLY A 32 -6.90 -0.18 -8.96
N ASN A 33 -6.54 -1.37 -8.50
CA ASN A 33 -5.62 -2.22 -9.27
C ASN A 33 -6.43 -3.00 -10.29
N ILE A 34 -6.16 -2.78 -11.58
CA ILE A 34 -6.83 -3.48 -12.67
C ILE A 34 -6.38 -4.95 -12.73
N GLN A 35 -7.33 -5.84 -12.97
CA GLN A 35 -7.14 -7.27 -13.10
C GLN A 35 -7.12 -7.67 -14.58
N LYS A 36 -6.66 -8.90 -14.87
CA LYS A 36 -6.51 -9.41 -16.25
C LYS A 36 -7.81 -9.45 -17.05
N ASP A 37 -8.96 -9.49 -16.37
CA ASP A 37 -10.29 -9.50 -16.98
C ASP A 37 -10.91 -8.12 -17.11
N GLY A 38 -10.22 -7.04 -16.70
CA GLY A 38 -10.72 -5.67 -16.71
C GLY A 38 -11.45 -5.25 -15.42
N SER A 39 -11.66 -6.18 -14.48
CA SER A 39 -12.19 -5.87 -13.15
C SER A 39 -11.13 -5.20 -12.26
N TYR A 40 -11.54 -4.75 -11.08
CA TYR A 40 -10.70 -4.05 -10.12
C TYR A 40 -10.67 -4.78 -8.77
N SER A 41 -9.56 -4.63 -8.05
CA SER A 41 -9.45 -5.08 -6.67
C SER A 41 -9.66 -3.94 -5.68
N ILE A 42 -10.31 -4.25 -4.56
CA ILE A 42 -10.59 -3.34 -3.45
C ILE A 42 -9.92 -3.91 -2.20
N VAL A 43 -9.09 -3.09 -1.57
CA VAL A 43 -8.29 -3.49 -0.40
C VAL A 43 -8.42 -2.41 0.67
N PRO A 44 -9.35 -2.57 1.62
CA PRO A 44 -9.48 -1.68 2.77
C PRO A 44 -8.21 -1.73 3.62
N ARG A 45 -7.87 -0.60 4.26
CA ARG A 45 -6.77 -0.53 5.22
C ARG A 45 -7.14 -1.29 6.50
N MET A 46 -6.23 -2.15 6.95
CA MET A 46 -6.28 -2.83 8.26
C MET A 46 -4.91 -2.63 8.92
N ALA A 47 -4.76 -1.55 9.68
CA ALA A 47 -3.47 -1.16 10.24
C ALA A 47 -2.96 -2.22 11.21
N GLY A 48 -1.69 -2.63 11.07
CA GLY A 48 -1.10 -3.71 11.86
C GLY A 48 -1.74 -5.09 11.64
N GLY A 49 -2.71 -5.21 10.73
CA GLY A 49 -3.51 -6.42 10.55
C GLY A 49 -4.71 -6.54 11.50
N GLU A 50 -5.08 -5.49 12.23
CA GLU A 50 -6.24 -5.49 13.12
C GLU A 50 -7.54 -5.16 12.38
N VAL A 51 -8.61 -5.88 12.75
CA VAL A 51 -9.98 -5.64 12.28
C VAL A 51 -10.95 -6.02 13.40
N THR A 52 -11.95 -5.19 13.65
CA THR A 52 -13.00 -5.50 14.63
C THR A 52 -13.96 -6.56 14.07
N PRO A 53 -14.69 -7.30 14.93
CA PRO A 53 -15.73 -8.22 14.47
C PRO A 53 -16.76 -7.53 13.56
N ASP A 54 -17.22 -6.32 13.92
CA ASP A 54 -18.18 -5.55 13.12
C ASP A 54 -17.57 -5.12 11.78
N GLY A 55 -16.30 -4.71 11.76
CA GLY A 55 -15.59 -4.39 10.52
C GLY A 55 -15.46 -5.60 9.59
N LEU A 56 -15.19 -6.79 10.16
CA LEU A 56 -15.12 -8.03 9.40
C LEU A 56 -16.50 -8.43 8.84
N ILE A 57 -17.58 -8.25 9.62
CA ILE A 57 -18.95 -8.44 9.16
C ILE A 57 -19.29 -7.48 8.02
N ALA A 58 -18.95 -6.19 8.15
CA ALA A 58 -19.18 -5.18 7.12
C ALA A 58 -18.49 -5.56 5.80
N ILE A 59 -17.22 -5.96 5.85
CA ILE A 59 -16.48 -6.45 4.67
C ILE A 59 -17.19 -7.66 4.04
N GLY A 60 -17.61 -8.63 4.86
CA GLY A 60 -18.32 -9.81 4.37
C GLY A 60 -19.66 -9.47 3.70
N GLN A 61 -20.42 -8.52 4.25
CA GLN A 61 -21.68 -8.05 3.70
C GLN A 61 -21.48 -7.31 2.37
N ILE A 62 -20.50 -6.40 2.31
CA ILE A 62 -20.14 -5.66 1.09
C ILE A 62 -19.67 -6.63 0.00
N ALA A 63 -18.74 -7.54 0.32
CA ALA A 63 -18.28 -8.55 -0.62
C ALA A 63 -19.41 -9.41 -1.16
N LYS A 64 -20.37 -9.82 -0.30
CA LYS A 64 -21.54 -10.58 -0.73
C LYS A 64 -22.47 -9.75 -1.63
N LYS A 65 -22.72 -8.48 -1.28
CA LYS A 65 -23.59 -7.57 -2.03
C LYS A 65 -23.12 -7.36 -3.47
N TYR A 66 -21.81 -7.17 -3.64
CA TYR A 66 -21.18 -6.93 -4.94
C TYR A 66 -20.59 -8.20 -5.57
N ASN A 67 -20.90 -9.38 -5.01
CA ASN A 67 -20.43 -10.69 -5.49
C ASN A 67 -18.90 -10.75 -5.73
N LEU A 68 -18.11 -10.26 -4.77
CA LEU A 68 -16.65 -10.14 -4.88
C LEU A 68 -15.94 -11.42 -4.39
N TYR A 69 -14.88 -11.83 -5.08
CA TYR A 69 -13.94 -12.84 -4.57
C TYR A 69 -13.15 -12.25 -3.39
N THR A 70 -13.01 -13.00 -2.30
CA THR A 70 -12.34 -12.58 -1.07
C THR A 70 -11.14 -13.45 -0.73
N LYS A 71 -10.04 -12.81 -0.29
CA LYS A 71 -8.81 -13.51 0.08
C LYS A 71 -8.03 -12.80 1.18
N ILE A 72 -7.58 -13.56 2.17
CA ILE A 72 -6.61 -13.07 3.16
C ILE A 72 -5.23 -12.98 2.52
N THR A 73 -4.56 -11.84 2.68
CA THR A 73 -3.24 -11.58 2.11
C THR A 73 -2.12 -11.83 3.10
N GLY A 74 -0.91 -12.03 2.59
CA GLY A 74 0.31 -12.07 3.41
C GLY A 74 0.63 -10.76 4.14
N GLY A 75 -0.07 -9.66 3.80
CA GLY A 75 0.00 -8.38 4.50
C GLY A 75 -1.06 -8.22 5.60
N GLN A 76 -1.74 -9.29 6.01
CA GLN A 76 -2.76 -9.30 7.06
C GLN A 76 -3.98 -8.43 6.72
N ARG A 77 -4.48 -8.55 5.48
CA ARG A 77 -5.66 -7.83 5.01
C ARG A 77 -6.62 -8.74 4.26
N VAL A 78 -7.84 -8.26 4.05
CA VAL A 78 -8.79 -8.85 3.11
C VAL A 78 -8.68 -8.11 1.77
N ASP A 79 -8.33 -8.83 0.72
CA ASP A 79 -8.48 -8.36 -0.65
C ASP A 79 -9.84 -8.82 -1.21
N MET A 80 -10.53 -7.92 -1.89
CA MET A 80 -11.76 -8.18 -2.63
C MET A 80 -11.53 -7.96 -4.13
N PHE A 81 -11.99 -8.85 -5.00
CA PHE A 81 -11.74 -8.81 -6.45
C PHE A 81 -13.03 -9.01 -7.24
N GLY A 82 -13.05 -8.50 -8.47
CA GLY A 82 -14.18 -8.65 -9.40
C GLY A 82 -15.07 -7.42 -9.50
N ALA A 83 -14.74 -6.33 -8.81
CA ALA A 83 -15.50 -5.09 -8.88
C ALA A 83 -15.36 -4.44 -10.26
N GLN A 84 -16.45 -3.95 -10.82
CA GLN A 84 -16.42 -3.17 -12.04
C GLN A 84 -16.17 -1.70 -11.73
N VAL A 85 -15.66 -0.94 -12.72
CA VAL A 85 -15.27 0.47 -12.53
C VAL A 85 -16.41 1.32 -11.97
N HIS A 86 -17.63 1.12 -12.44
CA HIS A 86 -18.81 1.88 -12.02
C HIS A 86 -19.28 1.55 -10.59
N GLU A 87 -18.89 0.38 -10.06
CA GLU A 87 -19.24 -0.05 -8.71
C GLU A 87 -18.31 0.56 -7.66
N LEU A 88 -17.09 0.92 -8.04
CA LEU A 88 -16.04 1.34 -7.11
C LEU A 88 -16.48 2.46 -6.16
N PRO A 89 -17.09 3.58 -6.61
CA PRO A 89 -17.49 4.64 -5.69
C PRO A 89 -18.53 4.18 -4.66
N PHE A 90 -19.45 3.30 -5.04
CA PHE A 90 -20.49 2.78 -4.14
C PHE A 90 -19.91 1.83 -3.10
N ILE A 91 -18.99 0.95 -3.51
CA ILE A 91 -18.31 0.04 -2.59
C ILE A 91 -17.47 0.85 -1.58
N TRP A 92 -16.74 1.87 -2.04
CA TRP A 92 -15.95 2.72 -1.15
C TRP A 92 -16.81 3.61 -0.25
N GLU A 93 -17.98 4.05 -0.70
CA GLU A 93 -18.95 4.76 0.13
C GLU A 93 -19.39 3.90 1.34
N GLU A 94 -19.71 2.62 1.12
CA GLU A 94 -20.04 1.69 2.21
C GLU A 94 -18.85 1.35 3.11
N LEU A 95 -17.66 1.16 2.53
CA LEU A 95 -16.44 0.92 3.32
C LEU A 95 -16.09 2.12 4.20
N ASN A 96 -16.20 3.34 3.66
CA ASN A 96 -15.97 4.59 4.41
C ASN A 96 -16.98 4.74 5.55
N ALA A 97 -18.25 4.40 5.31
CA ALA A 97 -19.30 4.39 6.35
C ALA A 97 -19.03 3.34 7.44
N ALA A 98 -18.40 2.22 7.10
CA ALA A 98 -17.92 1.20 8.04
C ALA A 98 -16.58 1.57 8.72
N GLY A 99 -16.02 2.75 8.46
CA GLY A 99 -14.80 3.26 9.10
C GLY A 99 -13.49 2.82 8.45
N PHE A 100 -13.52 2.23 7.25
CA PHE A 100 -12.32 1.88 6.51
C PHE A 100 -11.79 3.06 5.70
N GLU A 101 -10.47 3.07 5.49
CA GLU A 101 -9.78 3.94 4.54
C GLU A 101 -9.19 3.10 3.39
N SER A 102 -8.75 3.77 2.32
CA SER A 102 -7.95 3.13 1.27
C SER A 102 -6.67 2.47 1.80
N GLY A 103 -6.50 1.19 1.51
CA GLY A 103 -5.24 0.47 1.74
C GLY A 103 -4.15 0.80 0.72
N HIS A 104 -4.44 1.65 -0.28
CA HIS A 104 -3.54 2.08 -1.36
C HIS A 104 -2.83 0.91 -2.07
N ALA A 105 -3.53 -0.23 -2.23
CA ALA A 105 -2.99 -1.43 -2.86
C ALA A 105 -2.78 -1.29 -4.38
N TYR A 106 -3.18 -0.18 -4.98
CA TYR A 106 -2.96 0.15 -6.39
C TYR A 106 -1.70 1.00 -6.58
N GLY A 107 -1.46 1.97 -5.71
CA GLY A 107 -0.42 2.99 -5.89
C GLY A 107 1.02 2.53 -5.61
N LYS A 108 2.00 3.31 -6.08
CA LYS A 108 3.40 3.20 -5.63
C LYS A 108 3.58 3.93 -4.30
N SER A 109 3.05 3.34 -3.25
CA SER A 109 3.00 3.91 -1.90
C SER A 109 3.35 2.90 -0.82
N LEU A 110 3.35 3.32 0.45
CA LEU A 110 3.27 2.38 1.56
C LEU A 110 2.04 1.50 1.39
N ARG A 111 2.27 0.20 1.25
CA ARG A 111 1.21 -0.79 1.17
C ARG A 111 0.73 -1.15 2.55
N THR A 112 1.57 -1.76 3.39
CA THR A 112 1.20 -2.34 4.68
C THR A 112 2.36 -2.33 5.66
N VAL A 113 2.03 -2.28 6.95
CA VAL A 113 2.93 -2.59 8.07
C VAL A 113 2.43 -3.87 8.73
N LYS A 114 3.05 -5.00 8.38
CA LYS A 114 2.71 -6.31 8.97
C LYS A 114 3.17 -6.37 10.42
N SER A 115 2.39 -6.94 11.32
CA SER A 115 2.76 -7.09 12.73
C SER A 115 2.64 -8.54 13.19
N CYS A 116 3.34 -8.92 14.25
CA CYS A 116 2.89 -10.05 15.08
C CYS A 116 2.10 -9.52 16.28
N VAL A 117 1.41 -10.42 16.99
CA VAL A 117 0.58 -10.06 18.15
C VAL A 117 1.37 -9.49 19.36
N GLY A 118 2.70 -9.46 19.28
CA GLY A 118 3.58 -8.77 20.23
C GLY A 118 3.45 -9.24 21.68
N SER A 119 3.92 -8.41 22.62
CA SER A 119 3.76 -8.62 24.06
C SER A 119 2.31 -8.54 24.53
N THR A 120 1.39 -8.02 23.71
CA THR A 120 -0.05 -7.96 23.99
C THR A 120 -0.66 -9.35 24.18
N TRP A 121 -0.23 -10.35 23.39
CA TRP A 121 -0.80 -11.70 23.44
C TRP A 121 0.21 -12.84 23.43
N CYS A 122 1.39 -12.64 22.81
CA CYS A 122 2.38 -13.71 22.70
C CYS A 122 3.21 -13.82 23.98
N ARG A 123 3.31 -15.04 24.53
CA ARG A 123 4.17 -15.32 25.70
C ARG A 123 5.66 -14.98 25.50
N TYR A 124 6.10 -14.81 24.26
CA TYR A 124 7.47 -14.49 23.89
C TYR A 124 7.62 -13.04 23.39
N GLY A 125 6.53 -12.27 23.37
CA GLY A 125 6.59 -10.88 22.94
C GLY A 125 7.42 -10.07 23.94
N VAL A 126 8.45 -9.41 23.44
CA VAL A 126 9.31 -8.50 24.19
C VAL A 126 8.68 -7.11 24.27
N ASP A 127 8.11 -6.63 23.16
CA ASP A 127 7.47 -5.31 23.10
C ASP A 127 6.20 -5.31 22.22
N ASN A 128 5.44 -4.23 22.28
CA ASN A 128 4.16 -4.03 21.63
C ASN A 128 4.33 -3.73 20.12
N SER A 129 4.55 -4.79 19.34
CA SER A 129 4.67 -4.67 17.89
C SER A 129 3.40 -4.23 17.18
N VAL A 130 2.22 -4.56 17.73
CA VAL A 130 0.93 -4.20 17.11
C VAL A 130 0.74 -2.68 17.17
N GLY A 131 0.90 -2.10 18.35
CA GLY A 131 0.77 -0.65 18.56
C GLY A 131 1.75 0.14 17.70
N LEU A 132 3.02 -0.28 17.66
CA LEU A 132 4.03 0.36 16.82
C LEU A 132 3.74 0.18 15.32
N ALA A 133 3.27 -1.00 14.89
CA ALA A 133 2.90 -1.20 13.48
C ALA A 133 1.74 -0.29 13.05
N ILE A 134 0.73 -0.12 13.91
CA ILE A 134 -0.41 0.79 13.66
C ILE A 134 0.07 2.24 13.59
N GLU A 135 0.94 2.66 14.51
CA GLU A 135 1.54 4.00 14.53
C GLU A 135 2.32 4.28 13.23
N LEU A 136 3.20 3.36 12.81
CA LEU A 136 3.95 3.50 11.57
C LEU A 136 3.04 3.46 10.34
N GLU A 137 2.03 2.60 10.31
CA GLU A 137 1.12 2.51 9.17
C GLU A 137 0.29 3.80 9.01
N ASN A 138 -0.16 4.38 10.12
CA ASN A 138 -0.89 5.64 10.12
C ASN A 138 0.00 6.86 9.89
N ARG A 139 1.29 6.81 10.27
CA ARG A 139 2.26 7.86 9.95
C ARG A 139 2.53 7.89 8.45
N TYR A 140 2.87 6.76 7.84
CA TYR A 140 3.32 6.73 6.43
C TYR A 140 2.22 6.38 5.43
N LYS A 141 0.93 6.39 5.83
CA LYS A 141 -0.17 6.20 4.88
C LYS A 141 -0.18 7.32 3.84
N GLY A 142 -0.45 6.97 2.60
CA GLY A 142 -0.40 7.91 1.47
C GLY A 142 1.01 8.24 0.97
N LEU A 143 2.09 7.87 1.68
CA LEU A 143 3.47 8.14 1.24
C LEU A 143 3.74 7.53 -0.13
N ARG A 144 3.75 8.37 -1.17
CA ARG A 144 4.14 8.01 -2.53
C ARG A 144 5.67 7.89 -2.62
N SER A 145 6.14 6.98 -3.46
CA SER A 145 7.57 6.70 -3.61
C SER A 145 7.89 6.10 -4.99
N PRO A 146 9.18 6.02 -5.39
CA PRO A 146 9.58 5.47 -6.69
C PRO A 146 9.01 4.08 -6.97
N HIS A 147 8.79 3.28 -5.92
CA HIS A 147 8.12 1.99 -6.00
C HIS A 147 7.43 1.63 -4.68
N LYS A 148 6.42 0.74 -4.71
CA LYS A 148 5.70 0.23 -3.52
C LYS A 148 6.62 -0.12 -2.36
N LEU A 149 6.24 0.30 -1.16
CA LEU A 149 6.93 0.07 0.10
C LEU A 149 6.14 -0.90 0.98
N LYS A 150 6.84 -1.74 1.72
CA LYS A 150 6.29 -2.59 2.78
C LYS A 150 7.11 -2.40 4.04
N MET A 151 6.43 -2.43 5.17
CA MET A 151 7.10 -2.47 6.47
C MET A 151 6.61 -3.67 7.28
N ALA A 152 7.33 -4.02 8.33
CA ALA A 152 6.80 -4.88 9.36
C ALA A 152 7.46 -4.66 10.72
N VAL A 153 6.73 -4.98 11.77
CA VAL A 153 7.17 -4.88 13.17
C VAL A 153 7.01 -6.24 13.84
N SER A 154 8.12 -6.80 14.31
CA SER A 154 8.13 -8.02 15.11
C SER A 154 8.41 -7.68 16.57
N GLY A 155 7.57 -8.17 17.47
CA GLY A 155 7.70 -7.94 18.91
C GLY A 155 8.81 -8.77 19.58
N CYS A 156 9.58 -9.57 18.83
CA CYS A 156 10.78 -10.27 19.29
C CYS A 156 11.57 -10.82 18.09
N THR A 157 12.74 -11.40 18.36
CA THR A 157 13.65 -12.00 17.37
C THR A 157 13.13 -13.27 16.68
N ARG A 158 11.99 -13.82 17.11
CA ARG A 158 11.29 -14.91 16.39
C ARG A 158 10.69 -14.46 15.06
N GLU A 159 10.57 -13.14 14.87
CA GLU A 159 10.42 -12.55 13.54
C GLU A 159 9.12 -12.95 12.81
N CYS A 160 8.03 -13.27 13.51
CA CYS A 160 6.79 -13.74 12.88
C CYS A 160 6.17 -12.76 11.86
N ALA A 161 6.58 -11.48 11.87
CA ALA A 161 6.12 -10.48 10.92
C ALA A 161 6.95 -10.41 9.61
N GLU A 162 8.04 -11.19 9.48
CA GLU A 162 8.94 -11.15 8.30
C GLU A 162 9.52 -9.74 8.04
N ALA A 163 9.79 -8.98 9.10
CA ALA A 163 10.48 -7.68 9.12
C ALA A 163 11.74 -7.63 8.26
N GLN A 164 12.61 -8.63 8.30
CA GLN A 164 13.83 -8.66 7.49
C GLN A 164 13.53 -8.93 6.00
N GLY A 165 12.29 -9.21 5.62
CA GLY A 165 11.88 -9.33 4.21
C GLY A 165 11.23 -8.07 3.65
N LYS A 166 11.16 -6.97 4.41
CA LYS A 166 10.45 -5.74 4.03
C LYS A 166 11.43 -4.60 3.73
N ASP A 167 10.92 -3.56 3.07
CA ASP A 167 11.71 -2.35 2.75
C ASP A 167 12.20 -1.67 4.04
N VAL A 168 11.36 -1.69 5.10
CA VAL A 168 11.74 -1.36 6.48
C VAL A 168 11.24 -2.44 7.44
N GLY A 169 12.14 -3.01 8.22
CA GLY A 169 11.84 -4.00 9.25
C GLY A 169 12.18 -3.48 10.64
N VAL A 170 11.30 -3.69 11.60
CA VAL A 170 11.53 -3.31 13.00
C VAL A 170 11.41 -4.56 13.87
N ILE A 171 12.40 -4.81 14.73
CA ILE A 171 12.41 -5.99 15.62
C ILE A 171 12.73 -5.55 17.04
N ALA A 172 11.85 -5.90 17.99
CA ALA A 172 12.06 -5.61 19.40
C ALA A 172 13.22 -6.44 19.96
N THR A 173 14.02 -5.79 20.81
CA THR A 173 15.04 -6.37 21.68
C THR A 173 14.77 -5.95 23.12
N GLU A 174 15.47 -6.54 24.08
CA GLU A 174 15.37 -6.14 25.50
C GLU A 174 15.85 -4.70 25.75
N LYS A 175 16.56 -4.09 24.80
CA LYS A 175 17.16 -2.76 24.91
C LYS A 175 16.45 -1.70 24.08
N GLY A 176 15.48 -2.07 23.24
CA GLY A 176 14.78 -1.16 22.33
C GLY A 176 14.44 -1.84 21.01
N TRP A 177 14.67 -1.13 19.90
CA TRP A 177 14.28 -1.58 18.57
C TRP A 177 15.46 -1.64 17.61
N ASN A 178 15.60 -2.78 16.92
CA ASN A 178 16.51 -2.90 15.79
C ASN A 178 15.80 -2.51 14.50
N LEU A 179 16.41 -1.59 13.75
CA LEU A 179 15.92 -1.08 12.48
C LEU A 179 16.70 -1.74 11.33
N TYR A 180 15.97 -2.43 10.46
CA TYR A 180 16.47 -3.05 9.24
C TYR A 180 15.91 -2.35 8.02
N VAL A 181 16.70 -2.23 6.95
CA VAL A 181 16.29 -1.55 5.72
C VAL A 181 16.67 -2.32 4.45
N CYS A 182 16.02 -1.98 3.34
CA CYS A 182 16.35 -2.47 2.00
C CYS A 182 16.12 -3.98 1.79
N GLY A 183 15.20 -4.58 2.54
CA GLY A 183 14.69 -5.92 2.27
C GLY A 183 13.65 -5.94 1.16
N ASN A 184 13.43 -7.11 0.56
CA ASN A 184 12.51 -7.26 -0.54
C ASN A 184 12.01 -8.70 -0.67
N GLY A 185 10.69 -8.86 -0.76
CA GLY A 185 10.07 -10.06 -1.34
C GLY A 185 9.71 -9.88 -2.82
N GLY A 186 9.94 -10.89 -3.65
CA GLY A 186 9.61 -10.85 -5.08
C GLY A 186 10.48 -11.78 -5.91
N MET A 187 10.72 -11.44 -7.18
CA MET A 187 11.51 -12.26 -8.10
C MET A 187 12.94 -12.54 -7.62
N LYS A 188 13.56 -11.56 -6.96
CA LYS A 188 14.85 -11.71 -6.28
C LYS A 188 14.67 -11.33 -4.81
N PRO A 189 14.35 -12.29 -3.94
CA PRO A 189 14.26 -12.04 -2.51
C PRO A 189 15.59 -11.53 -1.95
N ARG A 190 15.52 -10.58 -1.02
CA ARG A 190 16.68 -9.99 -0.36
C ARG A 190 16.36 -9.72 1.10
N HIS A 191 17.24 -10.13 2.00
CA HIS A 191 17.12 -9.76 3.40
C HIS A 191 17.50 -8.29 3.59
N ALA A 192 16.76 -7.62 4.45
CA ALA A 192 17.07 -6.28 4.93
C ALA A 192 18.33 -6.31 5.79
N GLU A 193 19.06 -5.21 5.81
CA GLU A 193 20.29 -5.08 6.57
C GLU A 193 20.10 -4.19 7.79
N LEU A 194 20.80 -4.49 8.88
CA LEU A 194 20.73 -3.74 10.12
C LEU A 194 21.31 -2.32 9.93
N LEU A 195 20.45 -1.31 10.01
CA LEU A 195 20.81 0.10 9.95
C LEU A 195 21.27 0.59 11.33
N ALA A 196 20.48 0.31 12.37
CA ALA A 196 20.81 0.67 13.75
C ALA A 196 20.13 -0.29 14.73
N SER A 197 20.71 -0.43 15.92
CA SER A 197 20.24 -1.32 16.98
C SER A 197 19.88 -0.56 18.25
N ASP A 198 19.06 -1.18 19.09
CA ASP A 198 18.74 -0.71 20.45
C ASP A 198 18.20 0.74 20.48
N LEU A 199 17.39 1.09 19.47
CA LEU A 199 16.80 2.42 19.36
C LEU A 199 15.61 2.59 20.30
N ASP A 200 15.48 3.79 20.88
CA ASP A 200 14.21 4.25 21.39
C ASP A 200 13.22 4.55 20.23
N LYS A 201 11.94 4.65 20.55
CA LYS A 201 10.88 4.83 19.54
C LYS A 201 11.01 6.15 18.76
N GLU A 202 11.41 7.23 19.41
CA GLU A 202 11.52 8.55 18.77
C GLU A 202 12.67 8.56 17.76
N THR A 203 13.84 8.05 18.15
CA THR A 203 14.99 7.90 17.26
C THR A 203 14.71 6.93 16.11
N LEU A 204 14.02 5.82 16.39
CA LEU A 204 13.55 4.88 15.36
C LEU A 204 12.72 5.60 14.29
N ILE A 205 11.70 6.36 14.69
CA ILE A 205 10.82 7.07 13.76
C ILE A 205 11.61 8.09 12.93
N ARG A 206 12.48 8.89 13.56
CA ARG A 206 13.34 9.85 12.83
C ARG A 206 14.20 9.17 11.78
N TYR A 207 14.79 8.02 12.09
CA TYR A 207 15.61 7.29 11.10
C TYR A 207 14.78 6.72 9.95
N ILE A 208 13.55 6.29 10.21
CA ILE A 208 12.63 5.85 9.15
C ILE A 208 12.21 7.04 8.26
N ASP A 209 11.88 8.20 8.86
CA ASP A 209 11.55 9.43 8.13
C ASP A 209 12.68 9.81 7.17
N ARG A 210 13.92 9.90 7.71
CA ARG A 210 15.13 10.20 6.94
C ARG A 210 15.37 9.17 5.84
N PHE A 211 15.28 7.88 6.15
CA PHE A 211 15.51 6.81 5.19
C PHE A 211 14.54 6.90 4.01
N PHE A 212 13.24 7.04 4.27
CA PHE A 212 12.25 7.12 3.20
C PHE A 212 12.43 8.38 2.36
N MET A 213 12.66 9.54 2.98
CA MET A 213 12.87 10.78 2.22
C MET A 213 14.14 10.73 1.38
N PHE A 214 15.24 10.20 1.92
CA PHE A 214 16.49 10.05 1.18
C PHE A 214 16.34 9.09 0.00
N TYR A 215 15.66 7.95 0.21
CA TYR A 215 15.32 7.01 -0.87
C TYR A 215 14.45 7.68 -1.95
N ILE A 216 13.39 8.40 -1.56
CA ILE A 216 12.50 9.08 -2.50
C ILE A 216 13.25 10.12 -3.35
N GLN A 217 14.23 10.81 -2.77
CA GLN A 217 15.00 11.85 -3.45
C GLN A 217 16.09 11.31 -4.38
N THR A 218 16.64 10.12 -4.09
CA THR A 218 17.86 9.64 -4.75
C THR A 218 17.66 8.39 -5.59
N ALA A 219 16.56 7.66 -5.43
CA ALA A 219 16.31 6.45 -6.20
C ALA A 219 15.78 6.73 -7.61
N ASP A 220 16.17 5.86 -8.53
CA ASP A 220 15.72 5.88 -9.91
C ASP A 220 14.23 5.50 -10.03
N ARG A 221 13.67 5.81 -11.20
CA ARG A 221 12.30 5.44 -11.56
C ARG A 221 12.06 3.93 -11.39
N LEU A 222 10.99 3.59 -10.65
CA LEU A 222 10.55 2.20 -10.41
C LEU A 222 11.62 1.32 -9.76
N GLN A 223 12.64 1.92 -9.14
CA GLN A 223 13.66 1.21 -8.40
C GLN A 223 13.11 0.77 -7.05
N ARG A 224 13.45 -0.44 -6.59
CA ARG A 224 13.16 -0.91 -5.23
C ARG A 224 14.25 -0.45 -4.28
N THR A 225 13.94 -0.25 -3.00
CA THR A 225 14.93 0.06 -1.94
C THR A 225 16.14 -0.89 -1.96
N SER A 226 15.90 -2.20 -2.10
CA SER A 226 16.95 -3.21 -2.30
C SER A 226 17.92 -2.91 -3.44
N VAL A 227 17.39 -2.64 -4.65
CA VAL A 227 18.19 -2.35 -5.84
C VAL A 227 18.88 -1.00 -5.73
N TRP A 228 18.19 -0.01 -5.17
CA TRP A 228 18.74 1.31 -4.88
C TRP A 228 19.95 1.21 -3.96
N ARG A 229 19.84 0.46 -2.85
CA ARG A 229 20.97 0.18 -1.96
C ARG A 229 22.09 -0.52 -2.71
N ASP A 230 21.80 -1.56 -3.49
CA ASP A 230 22.85 -2.36 -4.14
C ASP A 230 23.64 -1.56 -5.21
N ASN A 231 23.04 -0.50 -5.76
CA ASN A 231 23.70 0.42 -6.70
C ASN A 231 24.38 1.63 -6.00
N MET A 232 24.25 1.75 -4.68
CA MET A 232 24.78 2.89 -3.92
C MET A 232 26.28 2.71 -3.67
N GLU A 233 27.09 3.68 -4.11
CA GLU A 233 28.51 3.72 -3.77
C GLU A 233 28.69 3.88 -2.24
N GLY A 234 29.58 3.08 -1.65
CA GLY A 234 29.72 2.98 -0.19
C GLY A 234 28.63 2.15 0.51
N GLY A 235 27.59 1.72 -0.21
CA GLY A 235 26.58 0.77 0.25
C GLY A 235 25.91 1.16 1.57
N LEU A 236 25.74 0.17 2.46
CA LEU A 236 25.09 0.37 3.75
C LEU A 236 25.85 1.33 4.67
N ASP A 237 27.18 1.35 4.62
CA ASP A 237 27.98 2.20 5.50
C ASP A 237 27.79 3.68 5.16
N TYR A 238 27.73 4.00 3.85
CA TYR A 238 27.34 5.34 3.41
C TYR A 238 25.91 5.67 3.81
N LEU A 239 24.96 4.74 3.65
CA LEU A 239 23.59 4.97 4.09
C LEU A 239 23.51 5.26 5.60
N LYS A 240 24.27 4.55 6.44
CA LYS A 240 24.38 4.84 7.87
C LYS A 240 24.96 6.22 8.12
N SER A 241 26.04 6.60 7.43
CA SER A 241 26.64 7.92 7.61
C SER A 241 25.68 9.06 7.25
N VAL A 242 24.80 8.88 6.28
CA VAL A 242 23.80 9.88 5.91
C VAL A 242 22.62 9.91 6.90
N ILE A 243 22.07 8.75 7.25
CA ILE A 243 20.82 8.67 8.02
C ILE A 243 21.05 8.82 9.53
N VAL A 244 22.09 8.19 10.04
CA VAL A 244 22.41 8.11 11.48
C VAL A 244 23.32 9.27 11.86
N ASP A 245 24.46 9.42 11.16
CA ASP A 245 25.50 10.40 11.51
C ASP A 245 25.28 11.79 10.89
N ASP A 246 24.25 11.94 10.06
CA ASP A 246 23.92 13.19 9.36
C ASP A 246 25.11 13.83 8.61
N SER A 247 25.96 13.00 7.99
CA SER A 247 27.18 13.45 7.31
C SER A 247 26.95 14.48 6.18
N LEU A 248 25.72 14.61 5.68
CA LEU A 248 25.33 15.59 4.67
C LEU A 248 24.58 16.81 5.24
N GLY A 249 24.28 16.83 6.54
CA GLY A 249 23.49 17.89 7.18
C GLY A 249 22.04 17.98 6.66
N LEU A 250 21.45 16.86 6.26
CA LEU A 250 20.13 16.77 5.64
C LEU A 250 19.03 16.33 6.61
N ALA A 251 19.36 15.82 7.79
CA ALA A 251 18.41 15.20 8.71
C ALA A 251 17.18 16.08 8.98
N ALA A 252 17.38 17.35 9.35
CA ALA A 252 16.30 18.29 9.66
C ALA A 252 15.42 18.61 8.43
N GLU A 253 16.01 18.66 7.23
CA GLU A 253 15.26 18.85 5.98
C GLU A 253 14.39 17.63 5.66
N LEU A 254 14.97 16.43 5.77
CA LEU A 254 14.27 15.17 5.51
C LEU A 254 13.10 14.98 6.48
N GLU A 255 13.31 15.20 7.78
CA GLU A 255 12.27 15.11 8.80
C GLU A 255 11.13 16.12 8.55
N ARG A 256 11.46 17.39 8.24
CA ARG A 256 10.44 18.41 7.93
C ARG A 256 9.63 18.06 6.69
N ARG A 257 10.24 17.49 5.65
CA ARG A 257 9.50 17.04 4.46
C ARG A 257 8.54 15.90 4.78
N MET A 258 8.98 14.94 5.57
CA MET A 258 8.13 13.85 6.00
C MET A 258 6.94 14.38 6.82
N GLU A 259 7.19 15.31 7.75
CA GLU A 259 6.14 15.94 8.55
C GLU A 259 5.11 16.68 7.68
N HIS A 260 5.55 17.36 6.61
CA HIS A 260 4.62 17.96 5.64
C HIS A 260 3.73 16.92 4.95
N ILE A 261 4.29 15.78 4.51
CA ILE A 261 3.51 14.71 3.87
C ILE A 261 2.49 14.14 4.86
N ILE A 262 2.90 13.88 6.10
CA ILE A 262 2.02 13.37 7.15
C ILE A 262 0.89 14.35 7.44
N GLY A 263 1.22 15.63 7.63
CA GLY A 263 0.27 16.68 7.97
C GLY A 263 -0.71 17.05 6.84
N THR A 264 -0.46 16.58 5.61
CA THR A 264 -1.30 16.84 4.43
C THR A 264 -2.02 15.60 3.92
N TYR A 265 -1.94 14.47 4.63
CA TYR A 265 -2.60 13.23 4.21
C TYR A 265 -4.11 13.42 4.06
N GLN A 266 -4.64 12.87 2.98
CA GLN A 266 -6.06 12.71 2.73
C GLN A 266 -6.32 11.33 2.13
N ASP A 267 -7.46 10.72 2.47
CA ASP A 267 -7.87 9.48 1.84
C ASP A 267 -8.47 9.74 0.45
N GLU A 268 -7.77 9.26 -0.57
CA GLU A 268 -8.12 9.45 -1.99
C GLU A 268 -9.53 8.95 -2.32
N TRP A 269 -9.97 7.84 -1.71
CA TRP A 269 -11.31 7.30 -1.96
C TRP A 269 -12.41 8.10 -1.29
N ARG A 270 -12.17 8.60 -0.07
CA ARG A 270 -13.07 9.55 0.57
C ARG A 270 -13.25 10.80 -0.30
N THR A 271 -12.14 11.40 -0.75
CA THR A 271 -12.16 12.54 -1.67
C THR A 271 -12.89 12.23 -2.97
N ALA A 272 -12.69 11.04 -3.55
CA ALA A 272 -13.33 10.64 -4.81
C ALA A 272 -14.85 10.42 -4.66
N VAL A 273 -15.30 9.85 -3.55
CA VAL A 273 -16.72 9.60 -3.27
C VAL A 273 -17.47 10.90 -2.95
N GLU A 274 -16.86 11.80 -2.18
CA GLU A 274 -17.46 13.07 -1.75
C GLU A 274 -17.45 14.16 -2.84
N ASN A 275 -16.64 14.01 -3.89
CA ASN A 275 -16.56 14.95 -5.00
C ASN A 275 -17.33 14.44 -6.23
N PRO A 276 -18.48 15.04 -6.58
CA PRO A 276 -19.30 14.60 -7.73
C PRO A 276 -18.55 14.61 -9.07
N GLU A 277 -17.65 15.56 -9.29
CA GLU A 277 -16.88 15.65 -10.55
C GLU A 277 -15.84 14.54 -10.66
N VAL A 278 -15.25 14.12 -9.54
CA VAL A 278 -14.33 12.98 -9.51
C VAL A 278 -15.13 11.68 -9.67
N ARG A 279 -16.30 11.57 -9.02
CA ARG A 279 -17.18 10.40 -9.10
C ARG A 279 -17.60 10.07 -10.53
N LYS A 280 -17.84 11.07 -11.39
CA LYS A 280 -18.16 10.90 -12.82
C LYS A 280 -17.10 10.13 -13.61
N ARG A 281 -15.85 10.08 -13.14
CA ARG A 281 -14.77 9.32 -13.80
C ARG A 281 -14.97 7.82 -13.73
N PHE A 282 -15.73 7.34 -12.75
CA PHE A 282 -15.96 5.93 -12.50
C PHE A 282 -17.23 5.48 -13.20
N GLN A 283 -17.20 5.52 -14.54
CA GLN A 283 -18.27 5.03 -15.40
C GLN A 283 -17.64 4.12 -16.45
N THR A 284 -18.32 3.02 -16.78
CA THR A 284 -17.90 2.12 -17.84
C THR A 284 -18.16 2.75 -19.20
N TYR A 285 -19.34 3.37 -19.37
CA TYR A 285 -19.76 3.99 -20.62
C TYR A 285 -20.26 5.42 -20.38
N ILE A 286 -19.64 6.39 -21.05
CA ILE A 286 -19.93 7.82 -20.91
C ILE A 286 -21.38 8.16 -21.30
N ASN A 287 -21.95 7.43 -22.26
CA ASN A 287 -23.26 7.72 -22.84
C ASN A 287 -24.37 6.76 -22.36
N ALA A 288 -24.10 5.88 -21.39
CA ALA A 288 -25.07 4.87 -20.95
C ALA A 288 -25.77 5.28 -19.65
N GLY A 289 -27.03 4.88 -19.48
CA GLY A 289 -27.76 5.09 -18.23
C GLY A 289 -27.15 4.33 -17.06
N ALA A 290 -27.57 4.64 -15.83
CA ALA A 290 -27.05 3.97 -14.62
C ALA A 290 -27.22 2.44 -14.64
N ASN A 291 -28.27 1.93 -15.30
CA ASN A 291 -28.56 0.51 -15.42
C ASN A 291 -27.80 -0.21 -16.54
N GLU A 292 -27.03 0.53 -17.33
CA GLU A 292 -26.30 0.03 -18.51
C GLU A 292 -24.79 0.14 -18.33
N GLN A 293 -24.32 0.35 -17.10
CA GLN A 293 -22.90 0.51 -16.77
C GLN A 293 -22.17 -0.84 -16.60
N ALA A 294 -22.88 -1.96 -16.51
CA ALA A 294 -22.25 -3.26 -16.41
C ALA A 294 -21.53 -3.60 -17.73
N ASP A 295 -20.23 -3.90 -17.65
CA ASP A 295 -19.46 -4.40 -18.77
C ASP A 295 -19.78 -5.88 -19.00
N PRO A 296 -20.45 -6.26 -20.11
CA PRO A 296 -20.81 -7.64 -20.38
C PRO A 296 -19.59 -8.53 -20.65
N HIS A 297 -18.41 -7.96 -20.87
CA HIS A 297 -17.17 -8.68 -21.09
C HIS A 297 -16.47 -9.12 -19.79
N ILE A 298 -16.87 -8.57 -18.64
CA ILE A 298 -16.41 -9.01 -17.32
C ILE A 298 -17.34 -10.13 -16.86
N GLN A 299 -16.90 -11.37 -17.04
CA GLN A 299 -17.71 -12.56 -16.81
C GLN A 299 -17.03 -13.48 -15.79
N PHE A 300 -17.85 -14.04 -14.90
CA PHE A 300 -17.40 -14.91 -13.82
C PHE A 300 -18.11 -16.26 -13.87
N THR A 301 -17.44 -17.28 -13.31
CA THR A 301 -18.05 -18.54 -12.89
C THR A 301 -17.70 -18.81 -11.43
N THR A 302 -18.25 -19.87 -10.84
CA THR A 302 -18.01 -20.21 -9.43
C THR A 302 -17.04 -21.38 -9.32
N GLU A 303 -16.01 -21.21 -8.50
CA GLU A 303 -15.06 -22.28 -8.15
C GLU A 303 -14.66 -22.16 -6.67
N ARG A 304 -14.63 -23.29 -5.96
CA ARG A 304 -14.36 -23.33 -4.50
C ARG A 304 -15.27 -22.40 -3.68
N GLY A 305 -16.53 -22.27 -4.10
CA GLY A 305 -17.54 -21.46 -3.40
C GLY A 305 -17.38 -19.95 -3.53
N GLN A 306 -16.54 -19.47 -4.46
CA GLN A 306 -16.39 -18.04 -4.76
C GLN A 306 -16.37 -17.81 -6.28
N ILE A 307 -16.53 -16.56 -6.71
CA ILE A 307 -16.36 -16.22 -8.12
C ILE A 307 -14.90 -16.36 -8.57
N ARG A 308 -14.71 -16.65 -9.85
CA ARG A 308 -13.46 -16.46 -10.58
C ARG A 308 -13.75 -15.99 -12.01
N PRO A 309 -12.82 -15.27 -12.65
CA PRO A 309 -12.99 -14.87 -14.04
C PRO A 309 -13.13 -16.11 -14.94
N LEU A 310 -13.93 -16.00 -16.01
CA LEU A 310 -13.94 -17.00 -17.08
C LEU A 310 -12.56 -17.05 -17.75
N THR A 311 -12.09 -18.26 -17.99
CA THR A 311 -10.91 -18.53 -18.84
C THR A 311 -11.22 -18.18 -20.29
N GLU A 312 -10.18 -18.07 -21.11
CA GLU A 312 -10.36 -17.75 -22.54
C GLU A 312 -11.26 -18.76 -23.26
N ALA A 313 -11.17 -20.05 -22.93
CA ALA A 313 -12.00 -21.11 -23.49
C ALA A 313 -13.46 -21.12 -23.00
N GLU A 314 -13.76 -20.44 -21.88
CA GLU A 314 -15.12 -20.36 -21.32
C GLU A 314 -15.85 -19.08 -21.76
N ARG A 315 -15.14 -18.08 -22.28
CA ARG A 315 -15.71 -16.83 -22.79
C ARG A 315 -16.39 -17.10 -24.14
N SER A 316 -17.48 -16.39 -24.44
CA SER A 316 -18.17 -16.55 -25.74
C SER A 316 -17.27 -16.14 -26.91
N GLU A 317 -17.33 -16.90 -28.00
CA GLU A 317 -16.47 -16.77 -29.21
C GLU A 317 -16.64 -15.45 -29.98
N ASP A 318 -17.68 -14.64 -29.73
CA ASP A 318 -17.95 -13.38 -30.44
C ASP A 318 -16.97 -12.22 -30.11
N ARG A 319 -15.79 -12.50 -29.54
CA ARG A 319 -14.81 -11.47 -29.18
C ARG A 319 -13.90 -11.11 -30.35
N ILE A 320 -13.72 -9.81 -30.56
CA ILE A 320 -12.54 -9.27 -31.24
C ILE A 320 -11.36 -9.47 -30.28
N PRO A 321 -10.29 -10.20 -30.67
CA PRO A 321 -9.15 -10.43 -29.80
C PRO A 321 -8.52 -9.10 -29.36
N MET A 322 -8.20 -8.97 -28.06
CA MET A 322 -7.37 -7.86 -27.61
C MET A 322 -5.99 -8.05 -28.22
N VAL A 323 -5.57 -7.11 -29.06
CA VAL A 323 -4.20 -7.05 -29.54
C VAL A 323 -3.33 -6.73 -28.33
N GLU A 324 -2.40 -7.63 -27.98
CA GLU A 324 -1.38 -7.36 -26.98
C GLU A 324 -0.58 -6.13 -27.45
N ALA A 325 -0.55 -5.09 -26.61
CA ALA A 325 0.25 -3.88 -26.81
C ALA A 325 1.60 -4.00 -26.09
#